data_AF-A0A6P1SVY5-F1
#
_entry.id   AF-A0A6P1SVY5-F1
#
_cell.length_a   1.000
_cell.length_b   1.000
_cell.length_c   1.000
_cell.angle_alpha   90.00
_cell.angle_beta   90.00
_cell.angle_gamma   90.00
#
_symmetry.space_group_name_H-M   'P 1'
#
loop_
_entity.id
_entity.type
_entity.pdbx_description
1 polymer ?
#
loop_
_entity_poly.entity_id
_entity_poly.type
_entity_poly.pdbx_seq_one_letter_code
_entity_poly.pdbx_strand_id
1 'polypeptide(L)'
;MNPFLLLAGIVVGAGVFAATLWSATQIYRETGALRQAHAACFLLTLLAMAALQFLWQTPSRILGGLLIAAALWAFWSEAGWNRLLPVFHILFGAALVASLPFSG
;
A
#
# COMPACT_ATOMS: atom_id res chain seq x y z
N MET A 1 -7.21 -12.60 22.25
CA MET A 1 -6.69 -11.69 21.20
C MET A 1 -6.46 -10.32 21.85
N ASN A 2 -5.28 -9.72 21.72
CA ASN A 2 -4.97 -8.44 22.37
C ASN A 2 -5.74 -7.30 21.66
N PRO A 3 -6.60 -6.51 22.34
CA PRO A 3 -7.40 -5.46 21.71
C PRO A 3 -6.54 -4.41 20.97
N PHE A 4 -5.32 -4.16 21.43
CA PHE A 4 -4.39 -3.24 20.77
C PHE A 4 -3.93 -3.75 19.40
N LEU A 5 -3.74 -5.06 19.24
CA LEU A 5 -3.36 -5.65 17.95
C LEU A 5 -4.51 -5.59 16.94
N LEU A 6 -5.75 -5.80 17.39
CA LEU A 6 -6.94 -5.65 16.56
C LEU A 6 -7.06 -4.21 16.04
N LEU A 7 -6.94 -3.22 16.93
CA LEU A 7 -7.00 -1.81 16.57
C LEU A 7 -5.89 -1.43 15.58
N ALA A 8 -4.66 -1.91 15.80
CA ALA A 8 -3.55 -1.68 14.88
C ALA A 8 -3.86 -2.23 13.47
N GLY A 9 -4.41 -3.45 13.39
CA GLY A 9 -4.83 -4.04 12.11
C GLY A 9 -5.93 -3.23 11.41
N ILE A 10 -6.93 -2.75 12.15
CA ILE A 10 -8.00 -1.89 11.62
C ILE A 10 -7.42 -0.58 11.08
N VAL A 11 -6.55 0.08 11.85
CA VAL A 11 -5.93 1.36 11.44
C VAL A 11 -5.08 1.17 10.19
N VAL A 12 -4.28 0.10 10.11
CA VAL A 12 -3.49 -0.20 8.91
C VAL A 12 -4.42 -0.48 7.73
N GLY A 13 -5.44 -1.33 7.88
CA GLY A 13 -6.38 -1.65 6.80
C GLY A 13 -7.12 -0.40 6.28
N ALA A 14 -7.67 0.40 7.19
CA ALA A 14 -8.33 1.66 6.83
C ALA A 14 -7.37 2.65 6.17
N GLY A 15 -6.13 2.74 6.67
CA GLY A 15 -5.08 3.58 6.11
C GLY A 15 -4.66 3.15 4.71
N VAL A 16 -4.54 1.85 4.44
CA VAL A 16 -4.25 1.31 3.10
C VAL A 16 -5.39 1.61 2.13
N PHE A 17 -6.64 1.46 2.57
CA PHE A 17 -7.79 1.81 1.73
C PHE A 17 -7.81 3.32 1.40
N ALA A 18 -7.63 4.17 2.41
CA ALA A 18 -7.53 5.61 2.22
C ALA A 18 -6.36 6.00 1.31
N ALA A 19 -5.19 5.40 1.49
CA ALA A 19 -4.01 5.63 0.67
C ALA A 19 -4.20 5.16 -0.77
N THR A 20 -4.95 4.08 -1.00
CA THR A 20 -5.30 3.60 -2.34
C THR A 20 -6.23 4.57 -3.05
N LEU A 21 -7.29 5.02 -2.38
CA LEU A 21 -8.21 6.02 -2.91
C LEU A 21 -7.49 7.34 -3.21
N TRP A 22 -6.65 7.80 -2.29
CA TRP A 22 -5.83 9.00 -2.52
C TRP A 22 -4.94 8.86 -3.74
N SER A 23 -4.18 7.75 -3.84
CA SER A 23 -3.36 7.48 -5.01
C SER A 23 -4.19 7.48 -6.30
N ALA A 24 -5.40 6.94 -6.28
CA ALA A 24 -6.31 7.01 -7.43
C ALA A 24 -6.67 8.45 -7.81
N THR A 25 -6.94 9.32 -6.83
CA THR A 25 -7.20 10.75 -7.10
C THR A 25 -5.97 11.47 -7.68
N GLN A 26 -4.77 11.17 -7.17
CA GLN A 26 -3.52 11.80 -7.63
C GLN A 26 -3.18 11.44 -9.08
N ILE A 27 -3.67 10.31 -9.60
CA ILE A 27 -3.54 9.95 -11.03
C ILE A 27 -4.14 11.05 -11.93
N TYR A 28 -5.21 11.71 -11.49
CA TYR A 28 -5.89 12.74 -12.27
C TYR A 28 -5.45 14.17 -11.92
N ARG A 29 -4.95 14.39 -10.70
CA ARG A 29 -4.58 15.73 -10.20
C ARG A 29 -3.12 16.09 -10.49
N GLU A 30 -2.24 15.10 -10.38
CA GLU A 30 -0.80 15.32 -10.52
C GLU A 30 -0.31 15.03 -11.94
N THR A 31 0.89 15.48 -12.26
CA THR A 31 1.54 15.23 -13.55
C THR A 31 2.96 14.69 -13.39
N GLY A 32 3.53 14.13 -14.46
CA GLY A 32 4.91 13.65 -14.47
C GLY A 32 5.17 12.45 -13.55
N ALA A 33 6.31 12.47 -12.87
CA ALA A 33 6.82 11.37 -12.04
C ALA A 33 5.89 11.04 -10.86
N LEU A 34 5.32 12.05 -10.21
CA LEU A 34 4.44 11.85 -9.05
C LEU A 34 3.16 11.10 -9.45
N ARG A 35 2.59 11.42 -10.61
CA ARG A 35 1.44 10.70 -11.18
C ARG A 35 1.76 9.22 -11.40
N GLN A 36 2.95 8.92 -11.93
CA GLN A 36 3.39 7.55 -12.19
C GLN A 36 3.60 6.77 -10.88
N ALA A 37 4.18 7.41 -9.85
CA ALA A 37 4.37 6.81 -8.54
C ALA A 37 3.02 6.42 -7.89
N HIS A 38 2.03 7.32 -7.94
CA HIS A 38 0.69 7.03 -7.43
C HIS A 38 -0.06 5.98 -8.26
N ALA A 39 0.07 6.01 -9.59
CA ALA A 39 -0.49 4.98 -10.46
C ALA A 39 0.08 3.60 -10.13
N ALA A 40 1.40 3.50 -9.93
CA ALA A 40 2.06 2.27 -9.52
C ALA A 40 1.56 1.80 -8.15
N CYS A 41 1.48 2.68 -7.15
CA CYS A 41 0.95 2.34 -5.83
C CYS A 41 -0.49 1.82 -5.90
N PHE A 42 -1.36 2.48 -6.67
CA PHE A 42 -2.75 2.09 -6.85
C PHE A 42 -2.86 0.70 -7.49
N LEU A 43 -2.19 0.48 -8.63
CA LEU A 43 -2.25 -0.79 -9.35
C LEU A 43 -1.63 -1.93 -8.54
N LEU A 44 -0.48 -1.73 -7.92
CA LEU A 44 0.20 -2.75 -7.12
C LEU A 44 -0.61 -3.13 -5.88
N THR A 45 -1.31 -2.17 -5.26
CA THR A 45 -2.18 -2.46 -4.12
C THR A 45 -3.36 -3.33 -4.54
N LEU A 46 -4.02 -3.01 -5.66
CA LEU A 46 -5.12 -3.82 -6.19
C LEU A 46 -4.66 -5.23 -6.57
N LEU A 47 -3.51 -5.34 -7.26
CA LEU A 47 -2.94 -6.64 -7.63
C LEU A 47 -2.56 -7.45 -6.38
N ALA A 48 -2.00 -6.81 -5.36
CA ALA A 48 -1.65 -7.47 -4.11
C ALA A 48 -2.90 -7.98 -3.37
N MET A 49 -3.97 -7.18 -3.32
CA MET A 49 -5.24 -7.59 -2.74
C MET A 49 -5.88 -8.75 -3.53
N ALA A 50 -5.82 -8.71 -4.86
CA ALA A 50 -6.28 -9.81 -5.70
C ALA A 50 -5.45 -11.09 -5.44
N ALA A 51 -4.12 -10.98 -5.35
CA ALA A 51 -3.26 -12.12 -5.03
C ALA A 51 -3.57 -12.72 -3.64
N LEU A 52 -3.83 -11.86 -2.64
CA LEU A 52 -4.28 -12.31 -1.31
C LEU A 52 -5.62 -13.05 -1.38
N GLN A 53 -6.58 -12.55 -2.17
CA GLN A 53 -7.88 -13.19 -2.35
C GLN A 53 -7.76 -14.61 -2.92
N PHE A 54 -6.78 -14.86 -3.80
CA PHE A 54 -6.48 -16.19 -4.34
C PHE A 54 -5.50 -17.00 -3.48
N LEU A 55 -5.13 -16.52 -2.29
CA LEU A 55 -4.16 -17.15 -1.37
C LEU A 55 -2.78 -17.38 -2.01
N TRP A 56 -2.41 -16.55 -2.98
CA TRP A 56 -1.14 -16.65 -3.71
C TRP A 56 0.01 -16.01 -2.91
N GLN A 57 0.68 -16.82 -2.10
CA GLN A 57 1.77 -16.36 -1.23
C GLN A 57 2.97 -15.77 -1.98
N THR A 58 3.49 -16.46 -3.00
CA THR A 58 4.67 -15.97 -3.73
C THR A 58 4.37 -14.68 -4.50
N PRO A 59 3.28 -14.59 -5.30
CA PRO A 59 2.90 -13.35 -5.97
C PRO A 59 2.64 -12.20 -5.01
N SER A 60 1.96 -12.42 -3.89
CA SER A 60 1.69 -11.35 -2.91
C SER A 60 2.97 -10.78 -2.29
N ARG A 61 3.97 -11.61 -1.99
CA ARG A 61 5.30 -11.15 -1.53
C ARG A 61 6.03 -10.30 -2.57
N ILE A 62 6.03 -10.75 -3.83
CA ILE A 62 6.68 -10.01 -4.93
C ILE A 62 6.00 -8.66 -5.13
N LEU A 63 4.67 -8.66 -5.19
CA LEU A 63 3.87 -7.43 -5.30
C LEU A 63 4.08 -6.51 -4.10
N GLY A 64 4.22 -7.06 -2.89
CA GLY A 64 4.57 -6.29 -1.70
C GLY A 64 5.93 -5.59 -1.81
N GLY A 65 6.95 -6.29 -2.31
CA GLY A 65 8.27 -5.70 -2.54
C GLY A 65 8.23 -4.57 -3.59
N LEU A 66 7.52 -4.80 -4.70
CA LEU A 66 7.31 -3.76 -5.72
C LEU A 66 6.52 -2.56 -5.17
N LEU A 67 5.51 -2.81 -4.34
CA LEU A 67 4.71 -1.78 -3.71
C LEU A 67 5.56 -0.91 -2.78
N ILE A 68 6.47 -1.49 -2.00
CA ILE A 68 7.42 -0.73 -1.17
C ILE A 68 8.25 0.21 -2.04
N ALA A 69 8.81 -0.28 -3.15
CA ALA A 69 9.63 0.56 -4.03
C ALA A 69 8.82 1.73 -4.63
N ALA A 70 7.61 1.46 -5.12
CA ALA A 70 6.72 2.49 -5.66
C ALA A 70 6.28 3.49 -4.59
N ALA A 71 5.98 3.02 -3.37
CA ALA A 71 5.55 3.85 -2.27
C ALA A 71 6.69 4.71 -1.70
N LEU A 72 7.92 4.20 -1.68
CA LEU A 72 9.11 5.00 -1.37
C LEU A 72 9.29 6.10 -2.43
N TRP A 73 9.16 5.78 -3.71
CA TRP A 73 9.22 6.80 -4.76
C TRP A 73 8.15 7.89 -4.58
N ALA A 74 6.92 7.52 -4.25
CA ALA A 74 5.85 8.48 -3.93
C ALA A 74 6.18 9.30 -2.66
N PHE A 75 6.68 8.66 -1.61
CA PHE A 75 7.06 9.32 -0.35
C PHE A 75 8.12 10.41 -0.55
N TRP A 76 9.16 10.12 -1.34
CA TRP A 76 10.24 11.08 -1.62
C TRP A 76 9.79 12.21 -2.57
N SER A 77 8.80 11.92 -3.42
CA SER A 77 8.26 12.89 -4.38
C SER A 77 7.20 13.82 -3.76
N GLU A 78 6.47 13.35 -2.74
CA GLU A 78 5.46 14.13 -2.02
C GLU A 78 6.09 15.16 -1.06
N ALA A 79 5.34 16.22 -0.75
CA ALA A 79 5.73 17.26 0.20
C ALA A 79 4.81 17.28 1.44
N GLY A 80 5.39 17.59 2.60
CA GLY A 80 4.65 17.78 3.84
C GLY A 80 3.84 16.55 4.28
N TRP A 81 2.59 16.79 4.67
CA TRP A 81 1.70 15.77 5.26
C TRP A 81 1.21 14.71 4.27
N ASN A 82 1.27 14.97 2.96
CA ASN A 82 0.89 13.99 1.94
C ASN A 82 1.76 12.72 1.99
N ARG A 83 2.97 12.82 2.57
CA ARG A 83 3.88 11.69 2.78
C ARG A 83 3.31 10.60 3.68
N LEU A 84 2.31 10.88 4.51
CA LEU A 84 1.70 9.88 5.38
C LEU A 84 0.99 8.77 4.59
N LEU A 85 0.41 9.09 3.44
CA LEU A 85 -0.38 8.11 2.67
C LEU A 85 0.51 7.06 1.99
N PRO A 86 1.65 7.42 1.36
CA PRO A 86 2.66 6.45 0.95
C PRO A 86 3.16 5.54 2.08
N VAL A 87 3.21 6.00 3.34
CA VAL A 87 3.64 5.15 4.47
C VAL A 87 2.70 3.97 4.66
N PHE A 88 1.39 4.13 4.49
CA PHE A 88 0.46 3.00 4.58
C PHE A 88 0.68 1.97 3.46
N HIS A 89 1.04 2.40 2.25
CA HIS A 89 1.47 1.49 1.17
C HIS A 89 2.75 0.74 1.52
N ILE A 90 3.73 1.41 2.15
CA ILE A 90 4.96 0.77 2.65
C ILE A 90 4.63 -0.28 3.72
N LEU A 91 3.79 0.07 4.71
CA LEU A 91 3.39 -0.85 5.78
C LEU A 91 2.67 -2.08 5.23
N PHE A 92 1.78 -1.89 4.26
CA PHE A 92 1.10 -3.00 3.60
C PHE A 92 2.07 -3.89 2.83
N GLY A 93 2.93 -3.29 2.00
CA GLY A 93 3.95 -4.05 1.26
C GLY A 93 4.90 -4.82 2.18
N ALA A 94 5.34 -4.20 3.28
CA ALA A 94 6.20 -4.84 4.28
C ALA A 94 5.51 -6.04 4.95
N ALA A 95 4.23 -5.89 5.27
CA ALA A 95 3.45 -6.95 5.87
C ALA A 95 3.20 -8.11 4.89
N LEU A 96 3.02 -7.85 3.59
CA LEU A 96 2.95 -8.89 2.55
C LEU A 96 4.27 -9.64 2.43
N VAL A 97 5.40 -8.93 2.38
CA VAL A 97 6.74 -9.53 2.32
C VAL A 97 7.00 -10.40 3.55
N ALA A 98 6.64 -9.91 4.73
CA ALA A 98 6.75 -10.65 6.00
C ALA A 98 5.75 -11.82 6.12
N SER A 99 4.82 -11.96 5.17
CA SER A 99 3.73 -12.96 5.23
C SER A 99 2.95 -12.89 6.54
N LEU A 100 2.72 -11.68 7.02
CA LEU A 100 1.87 -11.50 8.18
C LEU A 100 0.46 -12.03 7.83
N PRO A 101 -0.18 -12.75 8.76
CA PRO A 101 -1.49 -13.33 8.52
C PRO A 101 -2.52 -12.21 8.36
N PHE A 102 -2.79 -11.86 7.11
CA PHE A 102 -3.96 -11.06 6.73
C PHE A 102 -5.21 -11.93 6.55
N SER A 103 -5.01 -13.22 6.27
CA SER A 103 -6.00 -14.28 6.41
C SER A 103 -5.65 -15.10 7.66
N GLY A 104 -6.56 -15.12 8.64
CA GLY A 104 -6.50 -16.04 9.77
C GLY A 104 -6.63 -17.49 9.34
#